data_AF-A0A836HIQ9-F1
#
_entry.id   AF-A0A836HIQ9-F1
#
_cell.length_a   1.000
_cell.length_b   1.000
_cell.length_c   1.000
_cell.angle_alpha   90.00
_cell.angle_beta   90.00
_cell.angle_gamma   90.00
#
_symmetry.space_group_name_H-M   'P 1'
#
loop_
_entity.id
_entity.type
_entity.pdbx_description
1 polymer ?
#
loop_
_entity_poly.entity_id
_entity_poly.type
_entity_poly.pdbx_seq_one_letter_code
_entity_poly.pdbx_strand_id
1 'polypeptide(L)'
;MADVQLKALLKGVTAERGATVTCRDPSALEMLLRISNSDANRGSVSAMFQSASTASSVMAPMLFISEKFAKSVEEEVQLWLDPFKNSSAAATAGSERKRTRADSDSDDFGSESDSDA
;
A
#
# COMPACT_ATOMS: atom_id res chain seq x y z
N MET A 1 22.33 22.36 39.13
CA MET A 1 23.20 23.08 38.17
C MET A 1 23.27 22.40 36.80
N ALA A 2 23.20 21.07 36.69
CA ALA A 2 23.24 20.35 35.41
C ALA A 2 22.06 20.65 34.46
N ASP A 3 20.84 20.77 34.96
CA ASP A 3 19.64 21.01 34.13
C ASP A 3 19.65 22.36 33.39
N VAL A 4 20.30 23.37 33.97
CA VAL A 4 20.39 24.72 33.37
C VAL A 4 21.33 24.70 32.16
N GLN A 5 22.41 23.91 32.22
CA GLN A 5 23.33 23.72 31.11
C GLN A 5 22.69 22.87 30.00
N LEU A 6 21.95 21.82 30.35
CA LEU A 6 21.26 20.97 29.37
C LEU A 6 20.23 21.77 28.55
N LYS A 7 19.43 22.62 29.22
CA LYS A 7 18.45 23.49 28.54
C LYS A 7 19.08 24.46 27.54
N ALA A 8 20.25 25.01 27.85
CA ALA A 8 20.96 25.91 26.94
C ALA A 8 21.46 25.19 25.68
N LEU A 9 21.88 23.93 25.83
CA LEU A 9 22.37 23.08 24.73
C LEU A 9 21.25 22.59 23.81
N LEU A 10 20.03 22.45 24.32
CA LEU A 10 18.88 21.93 23.57
C LEU A 10 18.02 23.04 22.92
N LYS A 11 18.50 24.28 22.88
CA LYS A 11 17.76 25.39 22.26
C LYS A 11 17.58 25.13 20.76
N GLY A 12 16.33 25.01 20.33
CA GLY A 12 15.98 24.69 18.93
C GLY A 12 15.76 23.20 18.65
N VAL A 13 15.93 22.33 19.65
CA VAL A 13 15.61 20.90 19.53
C VAL A 13 14.11 20.70 19.77
N THR A 14 13.43 20.07 18.81
CA THR A 14 12.03 19.64 18.96
C THR A 14 11.97 18.13 19.16
N ALA A 15 11.31 17.68 20.23
CA ALA A 15 11.00 16.27 20.42
C ALA A 15 9.65 15.97 19.76
N GLU A 16 9.63 14.98 18.88
CA GLU A 16 8.41 14.47 18.27
C GLU A 16 8.08 13.09 18.86
N ARG A 17 6.82 12.85 19.21
CA ARG A 17 6.33 11.52 19.57
C ARG A 17 5.89 10.80 18.31
N GLY A 18 6.17 9.50 18.26
CA GLY A 18 5.89 8.70 17.09
C GLY A 18 6.28 7.24 17.28
N ALA A 19 6.16 6.49 16.20
CA ALA A 19 6.50 5.08 16.13
C ALA A 19 7.73 4.87 15.25
N THR A 20 8.57 3.92 15.65
CA THR A 20 9.66 3.44 14.82
C THR A 20 9.21 2.18 14.11
N VAL A 21 9.24 2.17 12.78
CA VAL A 21 8.73 1.07 11.95
C VAL A 21 9.88 0.46 11.17
N THR A 22 10.11 -0.83 11.39
CA THR A 22 11.07 -1.64 10.61
C THR A 22 10.37 -2.39 9.50
N CYS A 23 10.84 -2.21 8.26
CA CYS A 23 10.34 -2.96 7.12
C CYS A 23 11.22 -4.19 6.90
N ARG A 24 10.62 -5.38 6.87
CA ARG A 24 11.35 -6.63 6.62
C ARG A 24 11.67 -6.81 5.14
N ASP A 25 10.73 -6.42 4.29
CA ASP A 25 10.81 -6.53 2.84
C ASP A 25 10.82 -5.14 2.16
N PRO A 26 11.44 -5.01 0.98
CA PRO A 26 11.47 -3.75 0.23
C PRO A 26 10.08 -3.27 -0.18
N SER A 27 9.13 -4.18 -0.42
CA SER A 27 7.77 -3.83 -0.85
C SER A 27 6.99 -3.10 0.23
N ALA A 28 7.13 -3.50 1.50
CA ALA A 28 6.56 -2.80 2.64
C ALA A 28 7.12 -1.38 2.80
N LEU A 29 8.42 -1.20 2.56
CA LEU A 29 9.06 0.12 2.56
C LEU A 29 8.45 1.01 1.47
N GLU A 30 8.39 0.51 0.22
CA GLU A 30 7.82 1.27 -0.89
C GLU A 30 6.35 1.62 -0.70
N MET A 31 5.57 0.72 -0.08
CA MET A 31 4.19 0.99 0.29
C MET A 31 4.11 2.16 1.28
N LEU A 32 4.87 2.11 2.37
CA LEU A 32 4.88 3.20 3.36
C LEU A 32 5.36 4.52 2.77
N LEU A 33 6.35 4.50 1.88
CA LEU A 33 6.79 5.70 1.17
C LEU A 33 5.70 6.27 0.27
N ARG A 34 4.95 5.42 -0.44
CA ARG A 34 3.80 5.86 -1.25
C ARG A 34 2.68 6.45 -0.39
N ILE A 35 2.34 5.80 0.73
CA ILE A 35 1.38 6.34 1.71
C ILE A 35 1.86 7.70 2.22
N SER A 36 3.14 7.83 2.58
CA SER A 36 3.69 9.09 3.12
C SER A 36 3.73 10.25 2.12
N ASN A 37 3.59 9.96 0.83
CA ASN A 37 3.55 10.95 -0.24
C ASN A 37 2.12 11.22 -0.74
N SER A 38 1.11 10.59 -0.15
CA SER A 38 -0.29 10.93 -0.42
C SER A 38 -0.68 12.26 0.21
N ASP A 39 -1.68 12.93 -0.34
CA ASP A 39 -2.12 14.23 0.17
C ASP A 39 -2.58 14.17 1.64
N ALA A 40 -3.18 13.06 2.05
CA ALA A 40 -3.69 12.86 3.41
C ALA A 40 -2.58 12.57 4.45
N ASN A 41 -1.46 11.98 4.03
CA ASN A 41 -0.39 11.52 4.91
C ASN A 41 0.97 12.17 4.61
N ARG A 42 0.95 13.31 3.90
CA ARG A 42 2.16 14.01 3.52
C ARG A 42 2.97 14.43 4.74
N GLY A 43 4.22 13.96 4.82
CA GLY A 43 5.10 14.24 5.95
C GLY A 43 4.86 13.34 7.18
N SER A 44 4.11 12.26 7.03
CA SER A 44 3.94 11.24 8.07
C SER A 44 5.26 10.56 8.46
N VAL A 45 6.17 10.38 7.51
CA VAL A 45 7.55 9.90 7.74
C VAL A 45 8.44 11.10 8.05
N SER A 46 8.78 11.32 9.32
CA SER A 46 9.65 12.43 9.73
C SER A 46 11.14 12.12 9.52
N ALA A 47 11.52 10.85 9.54
CA ALA A 47 12.90 10.44 9.36
C ALA A 47 13.00 9.01 8.83
N MET A 48 14.08 8.74 8.07
CA MET A 48 14.47 7.41 7.63
C MET A 48 15.87 7.13 8.12
N PHE A 49 16.10 5.92 8.61
CA PHE A 49 17.40 5.50 9.11
C PHE A 49 17.66 4.05 8.73
N GLN A 50 18.93 3.71 8.62
CA GLN A 50 19.37 2.34 8.37
C GLN A 50 19.76 1.72 9.71
N SER A 51 19.09 0.63 10.09
CA SER A 51 19.47 -0.09 11.30
C SER A 51 20.73 -0.91 11.03
N ALA A 52 21.86 -0.45 11.54
CA ALA A 52 23.09 -1.24 11.63
C ALA A 52 23.02 -2.15 12.85
N SER A 53 22.21 -3.20 12.78
CA SER A 53 22.22 -4.24 13.82
C SER A 53 23.44 -5.13 13.60
N THR A 54 24.35 -5.21 14.57
CA THR A 54 25.52 -6.09 14.54
C THR A 54 25.17 -7.59 14.47
N ALA A 55 23.90 -7.95 14.69
CA ALA A 55 23.40 -9.33 14.63
C ALA A 55 22.83 -9.74 13.25
N SER A 56 22.66 -8.79 12.31
CA SER A 56 22.06 -9.03 11.00
C SER A 56 22.91 -8.35 9.93
N SER A 57 23.51 -9.13 9.04
CA SER A 57 24.28 -8.62 7.89
C SER A 57 23.42 -7.77 6.91
N VAL A 58 22.10 -7.76 7.09
CA VAL A 58 21.16 -6.99 6.26
C VAL A 58 20.78 -5.72 7.01
N MET A 59 21.17 -4.57 6.46
CA MET A 59 20.69 -3.25 6.90
C MET A 59 19.19 -3.17 6.61
N ALA A 60 18.36 -3.26 7.65
CA ALA A 60 16.93 -3.11 7.51
C ALA A 60 16.57 -1.61 7.51
N PRO A 61 15.84 -1.12 6.49
CA PRO A 61 15.36 0.25 6.46
C PRO A 61 14.31 0.45 7.57
N MET A 62 14.46 1.54 8.30
CA MET A 62 13.63 1.89 9.44
C MET A 62 13.11 3.32 9.26
N LEU A 63 11.85 3.53 9.59
CA LEU A 63 11.10 4.77 9.40
C LEU A 63 10.64 5.29 10.76
N PHE A 64 10.67 6.60 10.94
CA PHE A 64 9.96 7.26 12.04
C PHE A 64 8.66 7.85 11.52
N ILE A 65 7.55 7.41 12.11
CA ILE A 65 6.21 7.90 11.77
C ILE A 65 5.68 8.74 12.93
N SER A 66 5.30 9.98 12.63
CA SER A 66 4.74 10.90 13.63
C SER A 66 3.42 10.38 14.21
N GLU A 67 3.23 10.53 15.52
CA GLU A 67 2.02 10.09 16.24
C GLU A 67 0.74 10.72 15.66
N LYS A 68 0.84 11.92 15.06
CA LYS A 68 -0.27 12.63 14.41
C LYS A 68 -0.86 11.85 13.23
N PHE A 69 -0.04 11.06 12.55
CA PHE A 69 -0.44 10.31 11.36
C PHE A 69 -0.58 8.81 11.64
N ALA A 70 -0.30 8.34 12.87
CA ALA A 70 -0.25 6.92 13.19
C ALA A 70 -1.54 6.17 12.79
N LYS A 71 -2.71 6.71 13.16
CA LYS A 71 -4.01 6.10 12.80
C LYS A 71 -4.28 6.09 11.31
N SER A 72 -4.06 7.23 10.65
CA SER A 72 -4.29 7.40 9.21
C SER A 72 -3.38 6.49 8.37
N VAL A 73 -2.10 6.39 8.76
CA VAL A 73 -1.15 5.48 8.11
C VAL A 73 -1.52 4.02 8.37
N GLU A 74 -1.91 3.66 9.59
CA GLU A 74 -2.36 2.31 9.91
C GLU A 74 -3.58 1.88 9.08
N GLU A 75 -4.57 2.76 8.96
CA GLU A 75 -5.77 2.53 8.13
C GLU A 75 -5.41 2.36 6.65
N GLU A 76 -4.57 3.23 6.08
CA GLU A 76 -4.09 3.10 4.70
C GLU A 76 -3.31 1.80 4.46
N VAL A 77 -2.44 1.41 5.41
CA VAL A 77 -1.72 0.13 5.33
C VAL A 77 -2.71 -1.04 5.33
N GLN A 78 -3.74 -1.00 6.17
CA GLN A 78 -4.77 -2.05 6.18
C GLN A 78 -5.56 -2.09 4.86
N LEU A 79 -5.89 -0.94 4.28
CA LEU A 79 -6.54 -0.86 2.96
C LEU A 79 -5.67 -1.47 1.87
N TRP A 80 -4.37 -1.15 1.85
CA TRP A 80 -3.42 -1.70 0.89
C TRP A 80 -3.27 -3.21 0.98
N LEU A 81 -3.28 -3.74 2.20
CA LEU A 81 -3.16 -5.17 2.45
C LEU A 81 -4.48 -5.94 2.25
N ASP A 82 -5.62 -5.25 2.14
CA ASP A 82 -6.92 -5.86 1.92
C ASP A 82 -7.12 -6.25 0.44
N PRO A 83 -7.15 -7.56 0.10
CA PRO A 83 -7.30 -8.01 -1.28
C PRO A 83 -8.64 -7.60 -1.90
N PHE A 84 -9.66 -7.36 -1.08
CA PHE A 84 -11.03 -7.12 -1.54
C PHE A 84 -11.35 -5.64 -1.72
N LYS A 85 -10.58 -4.74 -1.09
CA LYS A 85 -10.78 -3.29 -1.21
C LYS A 85 -10.08 -2.68 -2.42
N ASN A 86 -9.05 -3.34 -2.92
CA ASN A 86 -8.29 -2.86 -4.09
C ASN A 86 -8.99 -3.23 -5.42
N SER A 87 -9.97 -4.14 -5.38
CA SER A 87 -10.64 -4.71 -6.55
C SER A 87 -11.85 -3.91 -7.04
N SER A 88 -12.23 -2.78 -6.43
CA SER A 88 -13.40 -2.02 -6.92
C SER A 88 -13.09 -1.08 -8.09
N ALA A 89 -11.80 -0.84 -8.42
CA ALA A 89 -11.41 0.00 -9.55
C ALA A 89 -10.96 -0.80 -10.79
N ALA A 90 -10.62 -2.09 -10.64
CA ALA A 90 -10.18 -2.95 -11.73
C ALA A 90 -11.25 -3.95 -12.21
N ALA A 91 -12.42 -4.02 -11.55
CA ALA A 91 -13.52 -4.90 -11.95
C ALA A 91 -14.43 -4.31 -13.07
N THR A 92 -14.08 -3.16 -13.65
CA THR A 92 -14.75 -2.61 -14.85
C THR A 92 -13.92 -2.75 -16.13
N ALA A 93 -12.76 -3.42 -16.07
CA ALA A 93 -11.93 -3.66 -17.24
C ALA A 93 -11.40 -5.11 -17.28
N GLY A 94 -12.31 -6.05 -17.60
CA GLY A 94 -11.93 -7.33 -18.18
C GLY A 94 -11.76 -8.50 -17.21
N SER A 95 -12.86 -9.17 -16.89
CA SER A 95 -12.82 -10.60 -16.54
C SER A 95 -14.13 -11.31 -16.88
N GLU A 96 -14.59 -11.20 -18.13
CA GLU A 96 -15.45 -12.20 -18.75
C GLU A 96 -14.65 -12.97 -19.79
N ARG A 97 -13.67 -13.76 -19.33
CA ARG A 97 -13.05 -14.77 -20.19
C ARG A 97 -13.09 -16.14 -19.54
N LYS A 98 -13.90 -16.97 -20.21
CA LYS A 98 -14.03 -18.44 -20.20
C LYS A 98 -15.03 -19.07 -19.23
N ARG A 99 -16.05 -19.69 -19.82
CA ARG A 99 -16.02 -21.12 -20.15
C ARG A 99 -17.09 -21.45 -21.20
N THR A 100 -16.66 -21.89 -22.38
CA THR A 100 -17.47 -22.58 -23.38
C THR A 100 -18.04 -23.85 -22.75
N ARG A 101 -19.37 -23.96 -22.69
CA ARG A 101 -20.07 -25.23 -22.48
C ARG A 101 -20.90 -25.46 -23.72
N ALA A 102 -20.40 -26.34 -24.58
CA ALA A 102 -21.24 -27.03 -25.54
C ALA A 102 -22.30 -27.80 -24.74
N ASP A 103 -23.58 -27.57 -25.04
CA ASP A 103 -24.53 -28.63 -25.40
C ASP A 103 -25.97 -28.10 -25.46
N SER A 104 -26.71 -28.70 -26.39
CA SER A 104 -28.17 -28.80 -26.53
C SER A 104 -28.94 -27.68 -27.23
N ASP A 105 -29.10 -27.92 -28.53
CA ASP A 105 -30.37 -28.00 -29.28
C ASP A 105 -31.57 -27.15 -28.81
N SER A 106 -31.98 -26.24 -29.68
CA SER A 106 -33.40 -26.04 -29.95
C SER A 106 -33.59 -25.51 -31.37
N ASP A 107 -34.44 -26.23 -32.09
CA ASP A 107 -34.77 -26.18 -33.50
C ASP A 107 -35.34 -24.84 -34.02
N ASP A 108 -35.46 -24.79 -35.35
CA ASP A 108 -36.44 -24.03 -36.14
C ASP A 108 -35.93 -22.80 -36.89
N PHE A 109 -35.25 -23.05 -38.02
CA PHE A 109 -35.42 -22.21 -39.22
C PHE A 109 -35.58 -23.11 -40.43
N GLY A 110 -36.84 -23.35 -40.77
CA GLY A 110 -37.24 -24.03 -41.99
C GLY A 110 -36.90 -23.24 -43.26
N SER A 111 -36.75 -24.03 -44.32
CA SER A 111 -37.03 -23.70 -45.72
C SER A 111 -35.88 -23.15 -46.57
N GLU A 112 -35.05 -24.10 -47.00
CA GLU A 112 -34.67 -24.31 -48.40
C GLU A 112 -35.60 -23.65 -49.45
N SER A 113 -35.04 -22.82 -50.32
CA SER A 113 -35.51 -22.64 -51.70
C SER A 113 -34.36 -22.09 -52.53
N ASP A 114 -33.68 -23.05 -53.13
CA ASP A 114 -32.77 -22.94 -54.25
C ASP A 114 -33.59 -22.69 -55.52
N SER A 115 -33.24 -21.70 -56.33
CA SER A 115 -33.62 -21.60 -57.75
C SER A 115 -32.81 -20.51 -58.45
N ASP A 116 -31.70 -20.95 -59.03
CA ASP A 116 -31.01 -20.35 -60.18
C ASP A 116 -31.89 -20.51 -61.44
N ALA A 117 -32.21 -19.40 -62.13
CA ALA A 117 -32.64 -19.32 -63.53
C ALA A 117 -32.64 -17.87 -64.03
#